data_AF-A0A2E5QIU4-F1
#
_entry.id   AF-A0A2E5QIU4-F1
#
_cell.length_a   1.000
_cell.length_b   1.000
_cell.length_c   1.000
_cell.angle_alpha   90.00
_cell.angle_beta   90.00
_cell.angle_gamma   90.00
#
_symmetry.space_group_name_H-M   'P 1'
#
loop_
_entity.id
_entity.type
_entity.pdbx_description
1 polymer ?
#
loop_
_entity_poly.entity_id
_entity_poly.type
_entity_poly.pdbx_seq_one_letter_code
_entity_poly.pdbx_strand_id
1 'polypeptide(L)'
;MLKHLIGLEISPLRSALIFSYIGGLLLIVIGLSFALPSTWVIFRDDFPGVEFCWALASVGILRILFTYLFARGIKKFYYLIILGSIIKVIELPLAGFNESAGFAIWYLILTGIPEILLLINIFNPKAREEFKS
;
A
#
# COMPACT_ATOMS: atom_id res chain seq x y z
N MET A 1 -3.82 13.58 12.48
CA MET A 1 -3.07 12.39 12.95
C MET A 1 -1.57 12.63 12.96
N LEU A 2 -0.91 12.91 11.84
CA LEU A 2 0.56 13.08 11.78
C LEU A 2 1.11 14.24 12.62
N LYS A 3 0.35 15.33 12.80
CA LYS A 3 0.71 16.44 13.71
C LYS A 3 1.05 15.97 15.13
N HIS A 4 0.34 14.96 15.64
CA HIS A 4 0.57 14.45 17.00
C HIS A 4 1.71 13.44 17.09
N LEU A 5 2.15 12.88 15.95
CA LEU A 5 3.21 11.86 15.89
C LEU A 5 4.58 12.46 15.53
N ILE A 6 4.61 13.47 14.67
CA ILE A 6 5.85 14.04 14.11
C ILE A 6 6.03 15.53 14.51
N GLY A 7 5.02 16.14 15.14
CA GLY A 7 5.07 17.57 15.52
C GLY A 7 4.99 18.54 14.33
N LEU A 8 4.88 18.03 13.10
CA LEU A 8 4.79 18.80 11.87
C LEU A 8 3.37 18.79 11.30
N GLU A 9 2.90 19.96 10.84
CA GLU A 9 1.66 20.07 10.08
C GLU A 9 1.88 19.60 8.65
N ILE A 10 1.74 18.29 8.45
CA ILE A 10 1.72 17.69 7.12
C ILE A 10 0.29 17.77 6.59
N SER A 11 0.15 18.28 5.37
CA SER A 11 -1.15 18.39 4.72
C SER A 11 -1.78 17.01 4.50
N PRO A 12 -3.12 16.89 4.55
CA PRO A 12 -3.80 15.62 4.30
C PRO A 12 -3.42 14.96 2.97
N LEU A 13 -3.27 15.71 1.88
CA LEU A 13 -2.85 15.13 0.60
C LEU A 13 -1.42 14.58 0.68
N ARG A 14 -0.48 15.32 1.26
CA ARG A 14 0.91 14.86 1.46
C ARG A 14 0.95 13.61 2.35
N SER A 15 0.12 13.57 3.39
CA SER A 15 -0.03 12.40 4.27
C SER A 15 -0.49 11.18 3.48
N ALA A 16 -1.50 11.33 2.61
CA ALA A 16 -1.97 10.25 1.75
C ALA A 16 -0.86 9.72 0.81
N LEU A 17 -0.04 10.61 0.24
CA LEU A 17 1.09 10.21 -0.61
C LEU A 17 2.17 9.46 0.16
N ILE A 18 2.49 9.87 1.39
CA ILE A 18 3.42 9.15 2.27
C ILE A 18 2.90 7.73 2.52
N PHE A 19 1.63 7.57 2.88
CA PHE A 19 1.05 6.24 3.07
C PHE A 19 1.01 5.42 1.77
N SER A 20 0.88 6.06 0.61
CA SER A 20 0.99 5.38 -0.69
C SER A 20 2.40 4.84 -0.95
N TYR A 21 3.43 5.63 -0.64
CA TYR A 21 4.82 5.15 -0.71
C TYR A 21 5.09 4.02 0.28
N ILE A 22 4.64 4.15 1.52
CA ILE A 22 4.81 3.10 2.54
C ILE A 22 4.11 1.81 2.10
N GLY A 23 2.85 1.90 1.66
CA GLY A 23 2.12 0.75 1.14
C GLY A 23 2.82 0.11 -0.05
N GLY A 24 3.27 0.91 -1.03
CA GLY A 24 4.03 0.42 -2.18
C GLY A 24 5.32 -0.30 -1.78
N LEU A 25 6.10 0.27 -0.87
CA LEU A 25 7.34 -0.34 -0.36
C LEU A 25 7.06 -1.66 0.38
N LEU A 26 6.04 -1.70 1.23
CA LEU A 26 5.67 -2.93 1.95
C LEU A 26 5.28 -4.04 0.97
N LEU A 27 4.50 -3.73 -0.07
CA LEU A 27 4.14 -4.70 -1.11
C LEU A 27 5.37 -5.27 -1.84
N ILE A 28 6.34 -4.41 -2.17
CA ILE A 28 7.59 -4.84 -2.81
C ILE A 28 8.40 -5.73 -1.87
N VAL A 29 8.62 -5.28 -0.64
CA VAL A 29 9.44 -6.01 0.33
C VAL A 29 8.83 -7.35 0.64
N ILE A 30 7.53 -7.42 0.90
CA ILE A 30 6.81 -8.68 1.11
C ILE A 30 6.97 -9.54 -0.16
N GLY A 31 6.54 -9.05 -1.32
CA GLY A 31 6.55 -9.85 -2.56
C GLY A 31 7.92 -10.44 -2.89
N LEU A 32 8.99 -9.64 -2.79
CA LEU A 32 10.34 -10.11 -3.07
C LEU A 32 10.90 -11.03 -1.99
N SER A 33 10.55 -10.84 -0.71
CA SER A 33 11.01 -11.70 0.38
C SER A 33 10.47 -13.13 0.26
N PHE A 34 9.29 -13.29 -0.34
CA PHE A 34 8.67 -14.60 -0.58
C PHE A 34 8.96 -15.15 -1.99
N ALA A 35 9.24 -14.29 -2.98
CA ALA A 35 9.59 -14.74 -4.33
C ALA A 35 11.03 -15.24 -4.45
N LEU A 36 11.97 -14.67 -3.68
CA LEU A 36 13.39 -14.97 -3.81
C LEU A 36 13.85 -16.00 -2.78
N PRO A 37 14.70 -16.97 -3.17
CA PRO A 37 15.24 -17.94 -2.23
C PRO A 37 16.09 -17.21 -1.18
N SER A 38 15.78 -17.44 0.09
CA SER A 38 16.48 -16.83 1.22
C SER A 38 16.95 -17.91 2.20
N THR A 39 18.17 -17.76 2.71
CA THR A 39 18.72 -18.62 3.76
C THR A 39 18.21 -18.23 5.15
N TRP A 40 17.63 -17.04 5.30
CA TRP A 40 17.15 -16.48 6.57
C TRP A 40 15.65 -16.71 6.79
N VAL A 41 14.94 -16.93 5.69
CA VAL A 41 13.49 -16.95 5.65
C VAL A 41 13.08 -18.24 4.94
N ILE A 42 12.87 -19.30 5.72
CA ILE A 42 12.49 -20.63 5.23
C ILE A 42 10.99 -20.80 5.47
N PHE A 43 10.16 -20.44 4.49
CA PHE A 43 8.72 -20.69 4.55
C PHE A 43 8.41 -21.93 3.72
N ARG A 44 8.03 -23.01 4.42
CA ARG A 44 7.44 -24.21 3.83
C ARG A 44 5.92 -23.96 3.82
N ASP A 45 5.33 -23.86 2.64
CA ASP A 45 3.90 -24.06 2.37
C ASP A 45 2.87 -23.02 2.91
N ASP A 46 3.26 -22.02 3.70
CA ASP A 46 2.33 -21.05 4.34
C ASP A 46 2.09 -19.74 3.57
N PHE A 47 2.60 -19.62 2.33
CA PHE A 47 2.49 -18.39 1.54
C PHE A 47 1.90 -18.68 0.15
N PRO A 48 1.02 -17.80 -0.38
CA PRO A 48 0.48 -17.96 -1.72
C PRO A 48 1.61 -18.11 -2.76
N GLY A 49 1.39 -18.93 -3.79
CA GLY A 49 2.44 -19.33 -4.73
C GLY A 49 3.28 -18.20 -5.33
N VAL A 50 4.45 -18.55 -5.89
CA VAL A 50 5.46 -17.60 -6.40
C VAL A 50 4.88 -16.53 -7.34
N GLU A 51 3.86 -16.86 -8.14
CA GLU A 51 3.18 -15.91 -9.02
C GLU A 51 2.51 -14.74 -8.25
N PHE A 52 1.86 -15.03 -7.12
CA PHE A 52 1.27 -14.02 -6.25
C PHE A 52 2.34 -13.07 -5.70
N CYS A 53 3.50 -13.61 -5.34
CA CYS A 53 4.63 -12.82 -4.83
C CYS A 53 5.10 -11.78 -5.86
N TRP A 54 5.26 -12.20 -7.12
CA TRP A 54 5.63 -11.29 -8.22
C TRP A 54 4.53 -10.28 -8.55
N ALA A 55 3.27 -10.69 -8.52
CA ALA A 55 2.14 -9.78 -8.69
C ALA A 55 2.13 -8.70 -7.59
N LEU A 56 2.35 -9.09 -6.34
CA LEU A 56 2.41 -8.17 -5.19
C LEU A 56 3.53 -7.15 -5.37
N ALA A 57 4.73 -7.61 -5.72
CA ALA A 57 5.87 -6.73 -5.96
C ALA A 57 5.60 -5.77 -7.13
N SER A 58 5.02 -6.27 -8.22
CA SER A 58 4.68 -5.46 -9.40
C SER A 58 3.66 -4.36 -9.07
N VAL A 59 2.61 -4.69 -8.31
CA VAL A 59 1.62 -3.72 -7.82
C VAL A 59 2.29 -2.66 -6.94
N GLY A 60 3.21 -3.07 -6.06
CA GLY A 60 3.99 -2.15 -5.24
C GLY A 60 4.82 -1.16 -6.06
N ILE A 61 5.51 -1.64 -7.11
CA ILE A 61 6.27 -0.79 -8.04
C ILE A 61 5.35 0.20 -8.76
N LEU A 62 4.24 -0.28 -9.32
CA LEU A 62 3.26 0.57 -10.01
C LEU A 62 2.71 1.65 -9.08
N ARG A 63 2.43 1.30 -7.81
CA ARG A 63 1.98 2.25 -6.80
C ARG A 63 2.99 3.35 -6.53
N ILE A 64 4.27 3.00 -6.35
CA ILE A 64 5.34 4.00 -6.18
C ILE A 64 5.42 4.90 -7.41
N LEU A 65 5.34 4.32 -8.61
CA LEU A 65 5.38 5.07 -9.86
C LEU A 65 4.22 6.05 -10.00
N PHE A 66 2.98 5.62 -9.72
CA PHE A 66 1.80 6.48 -9.77
C PHE A 66 1.89 7.62 -8.75
N THR A 67 2.36 7.31 -7.54
CA THR A 67 2.56 8.31 -6.48
C THR A 67 3.59 9.34 -6.89
N TYR A 68 4.71 8.90 -7.48
CA TYR A 68 5.75 9.77 -8.00
C TYR A 68 5.26 10.67 -9.14
N LEU A 69 4.57 10.10 -10.13
CA LEU A 69 4.05 10.84 -11.28
C LEU A 69 2.99 11.86 -10.85
N PHE A 70 2.15 11.53 -9.87
CA PHE A 70 1.24 12.48 -9.26
C PHE A 70 2.01 13.61 -8.54
N ALA A 71 3.01 13.29 -7.73
CA ALA A 71 3.84 14.28 -7.03
C ALA A 71 4.60 15.21 -8.01
N ARG A 72 4.88 14.74 -9.23
CA ARG A 72 5.44 15.54 -10.34
C ARG A 72 4.43 16.43 -11.06
N GLY A 73 3.16 16.40 -10.68
CA GLY A 73 2.11 17.27 -11.21
C GLY A 73 1.14 16.62 -12.20
N ILE A 74 1.29 15.32 -12.49
CA ILE A 74 0.39 14.62 -13.43
C ILE A 74 -0.89 14.19 -12.68
N LYS A 75 -1.88 15.10 -12.63
CA LYS A 75 -3.11 14.95 -11.82
C LYS A 75 -3.91 13.66 -12.09
N LYS A 76 -3.84 13.07 -13.29
CA LYS A 76 -4.54 11.82 -13.64
C LYS A 76 -4.19 10.64 -12.71
N PHE A 77 -2.95 10.57 -12.23
CA PHE A 77 -2.50 9.47 -11.37
C PHE A 77 -3.13 9.49 -9.97
N TYR A 78 -3.71 10.62 -9.54
CA TYR A 78 -4.49 10.70 -8.30
C TYR A 78 -5.59 9.62 -8.24
N TYR A 79 -6.35 9.47 -9.32
CA TYR A 79 -7.43 8.49 -9.40
C TYR A 79 -6.92 7.05 -9.46
N LEU A 80 -5.77 6.83 -10.09
CA LEU A 80 -5.13 5.51 -10.13
C LEU A 80 -4.62 5.09 -8.75
N ILE A 81 -4.12 6.03 -7.94
CA ILE A 81 -3.74 5.77 -6.55
C ILE A 81 -4.96 5.36 -5.73
N ILE A 82 -6.07 6.09 -5.85
CA ILE A 82 -7.33 5.77 -5.14
C ILE A 82 -7.86 4.41 -5.58
N LEU A 83 -7.96 4.17 -6.89
CA LEU A 83 -8.46 2.93 -7.45
C LEU A 83 -7.63 1.74 -6.97
N GLY A 84 -6.29 1.87 -7.01
CA GLY A 84 -5.38 0.85 -6.50
C GLY A 84 -5.60 0.55 -5.01
N SER A 85 -5.89 1.57 -4.18
CA SER A 85 -6.16 1.37 -2.75
C SER A 85 -7.47 0.67 -2.50
N ILE A 86 -8.52 1.02 -3.24
CA ILE A 86 -9.82 0.36 -3.12
C ILE A 86 -9.71 -1.10 -3.54
N ILE A 87 -9.07 -1.38 -4.69
CA ILE A 87 -8.80 -2.75 -5.15
C ILE A 87 -8.02 -3.52 -4.08
N LYS A 88 -7.00 -2.87 -3.49
CA LYS A 88 -6.20 -3.52 -2.45
C LYS A 88 -7.01 -3.86 -1.20
N VAL A 89 -7.86 -2.95 -0.72
CA VAL A 89 -8.74 -3.20 0.44
C VAL A 89 -9.71 -4.36 0.16
N ILE A 90 -10.22 -4.47 -1.06
CA ILE A 90 -11.08 -5.59 -1.49
C ILE A 90 -10.30 -6.91 -1.56
N GLU A 91 -9.02 -6.86 -1.95
CA GLU A 91 -8.17 -8.04 -2.04
C GLU A 91 -7.73 -8.57 -0.67
N LEU A 92 -7.61 -7.74 0.37
CA LEU A 92 -7.24 -8.17 1.73
C LEU A 92 -8.02 -9.39 2.25
N PRO A 93 -9.37 -9.40 2.23
CA PRO A 93 -10.12 -10.58 2.65
C PRO A 93 -9.89 -11.77 1.71
N LEU A 94 -9.78 -11.54 0.40
CA LEU A 94 -9.59 -12.59 -0.61
C LEU A 94 -8.23 -13.30 -0.45
N ALA A 95 -7.18 -12.55 -0.15
CA ALA A 95 -5.85 -13.11 0.10
C ALA A 95 -5.83 -13.99 1.36
N GLY A 96 -6.63 -13.67 2.37
CA GLY A 96 -6.75 -14.49 3.58
C GLY A 96 -7.61 -15.74 3.43
N PHE A 97 -8.37 -15.90 2.34
CA PHE A 97 -9.20 -17.09 2.12
C PHE A 97 -8.33 -18.29 1.76
N ASN A 98 -8.46 -19.37 2.53
CA ASN A 98 -7.71 -20.64 2.40
C ASN A 98 -6.22 -20.59 2.79
N GLU A 99 -5.75 -19.49 3.39
CA GLU A 99 -4.39 -19.36 3.92
C GLU A 99 -4.34 -19.57 5.44
N SER A 100 -3.13 -19.68 5.99
CA SER A 100 -2.94 -19.80 7.44
C SER A 100 -3.49 -18.57 8.20
N ALA A 101 -4.01 -18.77 9.41
CA ALA A 101 -4.48 -17.67 10.25
C ALA A 101 -3.37 -16.65 10.55
N GLY A 102 -2.13 -17.13 10.66
CA GLY A 102 -0.94 -16.28 10.79
C GLY A 102 -0.80 -15.35 9.59
N PHE A 103 -0.80 -15.91 8.37
CA PHE A 103 -0.77 -15.15 7.13
C PHE A 103 -1.87 -14.09 7.06
N ALA A 104 -3.12 -14.49 7.26
CA ALA A 104 -4.26 -13.59 7.19
C ALA A 104 -4.12 -12.38 8.13
N ILE A 105 -3.66 -12.61 9.37
CA ILE A 105 -3.51 -11.54 10.37
C ILE A 105 -2.37 -10.59 10.00
N TRP A 106 -1.15 -11.10 9.78
CA TRP A 106 -0.02 -10.21 9.54
C TRP A 106 -0.14 -9.50 8.19
N TYR A 107 -0.68 -10.17 7.17
CA TYR A 107 -0.88 -9.60 5.85
C TYR A 107 -1.86 -8.43 5.89
N LEU A 108 -2.97 -8.57 6.60
CA LEU A 108 -3.96 -7.51 6.81
C LEU A 108 -3.35 -6.33 7.56
N ILE A 109 -2.56 -6.58 8.60
CA ILE A 109 -1.90 -5.52 9.37
C ILE A 109 -0.92 -4.76 8.48
N LEU A 110 0.01 -5.46 7.82
CA LEU A 110 1.08 -4.82 7.05
C LEU A 110 0.57 -4.15 5.79
N THR A 111 -0.36 -4.77 5.07
CA THR A 111 -0.81 -4.24 3.77
C THR A 111 -2.13 -3.48 3.88
N GLY A 112 -2.97 -3.72 4.88
CA GLY A 112 -4.27 -3.05 5.00
C GLY A 112 -4.22 -1.72 5.76
N ILE A 113 -3.43 -1.62 6.83
CA ILE A 113 -3.31 -0.36 7.59
C ILE A 113 -2.84 0.81 6.69
N PRO A 114 -1.81 0.68 5.86
CA PRO A 114 -1.39 1.76 4.97
C PRO A 114 -2.51 2.22 4.02
N GLU A 115 -3.33 1.29 3.52
CA GLU A 115 -4.43 1.61 2.60
C GLU A 115 -5.55 2.37 3.29
N ILE A 116 -5.94 1.93 4.48
CA ILE A 116 -6.97 2.62 5.27
C ILE A 116 -6.49 4.03 5.62
N LEU A 117 -5.23 4.18 6.06
CA LEU A 117 -4.65 5.49 6.36
C LEU A 117 -4.56 6.37 5.12
N LEU A 118 -4.20 5.82 3.96
CA LEU A 118 -4.21 6.55 2.70
C LEU A 118 -5.63 7.05 2.39
N LEU A 119 -6.64 6.18 2.42
CA LEU A 119 -8.01 6.50 2.05
C LEU A 119 -8.63 7.55 3.00
N ILE A 120 -8.38 7.43 4.30
CA ILE A 120 -8.82 8.43 5.30
C ILE A 120 -8.24 9.81 4.99
N ASN A 121 -6.95 9.88 4.62
CA ASN A 121 -6.30 11.15 4.32
C ASN A 121 -6.71 11.72 2.95
N ILE A 122 -6.87 10.87 1.94
CA ILE A 122 -7.17 11.30 0.56
C ILE A 122 -8.61 11.79 0.41
N PHE A 123 -9.56 11.23 1.16
CA PHE A 123 -10.97 11.65 1.16
C PHE A 123 -11.26 12.81 2.11
N ASN A 124 -10.27 13.26 2.88
CA ASN A 124 -10.40 14.46 3.70
C ASN A 124 -10.78 15.66 2.82
N PRO A 125 -11.78 16.50 3.21
CA PRO A 125 -12.15 17.69 2.45
C PRO A 125 -10.96 18.60 2.12
N LYS A 126 -10.01 18.76 3.04
CA LYS A 126 -8.80 19.56 2.83
C LYS A 126 -7.90 18.99 1.72
N ALA A 127 -7.79 17.66 1.62
CA ALA A 127 -7.03 17.04 0.53
C ALA A 127 -7.66 17.31 -0.84
N ARG A 128 -8.99 17.42 -0.91
CA ARG A 128 -9.71 17.77 -2.15
C ARG A 128 -9.49 19.22 -2.56
N GLU A 129 -9.39 20.12 -1.59
CA GLU A 129 -9.02 21.52 -1.85
C GLU A 129 -7.58 21.63 -2.35
N GLU A 130 -6.64 20.93 -1.70
CA GLU A 130 -5.24 20.87 -2.13
C GLU A 130 -5.06 20.30 -3.55
N PHE A 131 -5.86 19.31 -3.95
CA PHE A 131 -5.82 18.75 -5.30
C PHE A 131 -6.30 19.75 -6.38
N LYS A 132 -7.21 20.65 -6.02
CA LYS A 132 -7.76 21.67 -6.92
C LYS A 132 -6.83 22.86 -7.14
N SER A 133 -5.96 23.18 -6.17
CA SER A 133 -4.90 24.20 -6.36
C SER A 133 -3.89 23.78 -7.44
#